data_AF-A0AAV7QQ38-F1
#
_entry.id   AF-A0AAV7QQ38-F1
#
_cell.length_a   1.000
_cell.length_b   1.000
_cell.length_c   1.000
_cell.angle_alpha   90.00
_cell.angle_beta   90.00
_cell.angle_gamma   90.00
#
_symmetry.space_group_name_H-M   'P 1'
#
loop_
_entity.id
_entity.type
_entity.pdbx_description
1 polymer ?
#
loop_
_entity_poly.entity_id
_entity_poly.type
_entity_poly.pdbx_seq_one_letter_code
_entity_poly.pdbx_strand_id
1 'polypeptide(L)'
;MAMPGSIPTPTDPSASEATECILQEIASVGCRLEAMDQKITDLIIASSSIRADIAGFKDTADALDQRLTTVEYQMATLTDQEIELRSLRAKVTDLEDQSRRDNLRLYGIPELKEASDTKAFLQSLLPDLFGIEFSPPLEFQRAYRIGPPHKATSDKPRPIIACFLRPD
;
A
#
# COMPACT_ATOMS: atom_id res chain seq x y z
N MET A 1 99.61 14.52 67.93
CA MET A 1 98.17 14.20 67.95
C MET A 1 97.71 14.11 66.50
N ALA A 2 97.04 13.01 66.14
CA ALA A 2 96.80 12.55 64.78
C ALA A 2 95.64 13.27 64.04
N MET A 3 95.65 13.13 62.71
CA MET A 3 94.66 13.55 61.68
C MET A 3 93.24 12.96 61.93
N PRO A 4 92.17 13.44 61.24
CA PRO A 4 91.89 13.10 59.83
C PRO A 4 91.53 14.36 58.99
N GLY A 5 91.87 14.51 57.72
CA GLY A 5 91.70 13.53 56.63
C GLY A 5 90.50 13.97 55.77
N SER A 6 90.63 15.07 55.03
CA SER A 6 89.65 15.46 54.00
C SER A 6 89.77 14.48 52.84
N ILE A 7 88.78 13.60 52.71
CA ILE A 7 88.65 12.67 51.58
C ILE A 7 88.08 13.48 50.40
N PRO A 8 88.76 13.55 49.24
CA PRO A 8 88.15 14.05 48.02
C PRO A 8 87.17 13.00 47.51
N THR A 9 85.90 13.36 47.38
CA THR A 9 84.89 12.57 46.68
C THR A 9 85.25 12.45 45.20
N PRO A 10 85.41 11.24 44.64
CA PRO A 10 85.50 11.06 43.22
C PRO A 10 84.07 11.09 42.67
N THR A 11 83.68 12.21 42.06
CA THR A 11 82.49 12.27 41.22
C THR A 11 82.91 11.77 39.84
N ASP A 12 82.75 10.47 39.59
CA ASP A 12 82.95 9.89 38.26
C ASP A 12 81.86 10.43 37.31
N PRO A 13 82.18 11.27 36.31
CA PRO A 13 81.19 11.88 35.43
C PRO A 13 80.36 10.83 34.65
N SER A 14 80.92 9.65 34.39
CA SER A 14 80.26 8.54 33.68
C SER A 14 79.06 7.94 34.41
N ALA A 15 79.07 7.88 35.75
CA ALA A 15 77.95 7.33 36.53
C ALA A 15 76.80 8.34 36.67
N SER A 16 77.13 9.64 36.69
CA SER A 16 76.15 10.73 36.72
C SER A 16 75.40 10.86 35.38
N GLU A 17 76.12 10.76 34.26
CA GLU A 17 75.51 10.81 32.91
C GLU A 17 74.59 9.60 32.66
N ALA A 18 74.98 8.40 33.12
CA ALA A 18 74.16 7.20 32.98
C ALA A 18 72.86 7.28 33.81
N THR A 19 72.90 7.85 35.01
CA THR A 19 71.73 8.02 35.87
C THR A 19 70.77 9.10 35.34
N GLU A 20 71.31 10.18 34.77
CA GLU A 20 70.51 11.22 34.11
C GLU A 20 69.80 10.69 32.84
N CYS A 21 70.49 9.85 32.06
CA CYS A 21 69.91 9.19 30.89
C CYS A 21 68.73 8.25 31.27
N ILE A 22 68.86 7.48 32.35
CA ILE A 22 67.80 6.60 32.85
C ILE A 22 66.60 7.41 33.35
N LEU A 23 66.83 8.51 34.08
CA LEU A 23 65.75 9.40 34.55
C LEU A 23 64.98 10.02 33.37
N GLN A 24 65.67 10.38 32.29
CA GLN A 24 65.04 10.89 31.08
C GLN A 24 64.18 9.83 30.36
N GLU A 25 64.64 8.58 30.30
CA GLU A 25 63.85 7.47 29.76
C GLU A 25 62.62 7.17 30.62
N ILE A 26 62.75 7.16 31.95
CA ILE A 26 61.62 6.97 32.88
C ILE A 26 60.59 8.10 32.70
N ALA A 27 61.04 9.35 32.57
CA ALA A 27 60.17 10.48 32.30
C ALA A 27 59.45 10.35 30.94
N SER A 28 60.17 9.90 29.91
CA SER A 28 59.61 9.65 28.58
C SER A 28 58.56 8.52 28.60
N VAL A 29 58.82 7.43 29.34
CA VAL A 29 57.85 6.35 29.54
C VAL A 29 56.63 6.84 30.32
N GLY A 30 56.82 7.68 31.36
CA GLY A 30 55.73 8.30 32.10
C GLY A 30 54.81 9.13 31.20
N CYS A 31 55.38 9.99 30.36
CA CYS A 31 54.61 10.78 29.38
C CYS A 31 53.83 9.88 28.40
N ARG A 32 54.41 8.75 27.97
CA ARG A 32 53.74 7.80 27.08
C ARG A 32 52.59 7.06 27.77
N LEU A 33 52.72 6.75 29.06
CA LEU A 33 51.65 6.12 29.85
C LEU A 33 50.46 7.07 30.01
N GLU A 34 50.70 8.34 30.36
CA GLU A 34 49.63 9.36 30.43
C GLU A 34 48.89 9.51 29.10
N ALA A 35 49.63 9.53 27.98
CA ALA A 35 49.03 9.58 26.66
C ALA A 35 48.21 8.32 26.30
N MET A 36 48.62 7.14 26.79
CA MET A 36 47.85 5.90 26.63
C MET A 36 46.59 5.91 27.49
N ASP A 37 46.65 6.38 28.73
CA ASP A 37 45.50 6.50 29.63
C ASP A 37 44.43 7.45 29.07
N GLN A 38 44.86 8.55 28.44
CA GLN A 38 43.95 9.43 27.72
C GLN A 38 43.25 8.71 26.57
N LYS A 39 44.00 7.98 25.73
CA LYS A 39 43.41 7.21 24.62
C LYS A 39 42.46 6.10 25.10
N ILE A 40 42.78 5.43 26.21
CA ILE A 40 41.90 4.44 26.81
C ILE A 40 40.59 5.09 27.26
N THR A 41 40.67 6.27 27.88
CA THR A 41 39.50 7.05 28.28
C THR A 41 38.64 7.44 27.08
N ASP A 42 39.27 7.94 26.01
CA ASP A 42 38.57 8.30 24.77
C ASP A 42 37.89 7.08 24.13
N LEU A 43 38.55 5.92 24.11
CA LEU A 43 37.98 4.67 23.61
C LEU A 43 36.79 4.19 24.45
N ILE A 44 36.84 4.37 25.77
CA ILE A 44 35.71 4.04 26.67
C ILE A 44 34.50 4.92 26.35
N ILE A 45 34.72 6.22 26.10
CA ILE A 45 33.65 7.16 25.71
C ILE A 45 33.09 6.79 24.33
N ALA A 46 33.94 6.51 23.35
CA ALA A 46 33.49 6.08 22.02
C ALA A 46 32.69 4.77 22.10
N SER A 47 33.14 3.81 22.90
CA SER A 47 32.46 2.53 23.12
C SER A 47 31.10 2.69 23.80
N SER A 48 30.97 3.61 24.77
CA SER A 48 29.68 3.89 25.41
C SER A 48 28.71 4.57 24.44
N SER A 49 29.19 5.49 23.60
CA SER A 49 28.39 6.10 22.53
C SER A 49 27.87 5.05 21.53
N ILE A 50 28.75 4.18 21.02
CA ILE A 50 28.36 3.10 20.09
C ILE A 50 27.31 2.20 20.72
N ARG A 51 27.44 1.87 22.01
CA ARG A 51 26.45 1.06 22.73
C ARG A 51 25.09 1.74 22.77
N ALA A 52 25.05 3.06 22.98
CA ALA A 52 23.81 3.84 22.97
C ALA A 52 23.18 3.84 21.57
N ASP A 53 23.97 4.04 20.52
CA ASP A 53 23.48 4.01 19.13
C ASP A 53 22.92 2.63 18.75
N ILE A 54 23.59 1.54 19.16
CA ILE A 54 23.11 0.17 18.93
C ILE A 54 21.76 -0.07 19.65
N ALA A 55 21.61 0.44 20.88
CA ALA A 55 20.34 0.35 21.59
C ALA A 55 19.24 1.12 20.85
N GLY A 56 19.52 2.34 20.40
CA GLY A 56 18.58 3.13 19.60
C GLY A 56 18.20 2.45 18.28
N PHE A 57 19.17 1.88 17.56
CA PHE A 57 18.89 1.14 16.33
C PHE A 57 18.05 -0.10 16.59
N LYS A 58 18.28 -0.82 17.69
CA LYS A 58 17.46 -1.97 18.08
C LYS A 58 16.01 -1.55 18.31
N ASP A 59 15.78 -0.47 19.07
CA ASP A 59 14.42 0.03 19.32
C ASP A 59 13.71 0.43 18.01
N THR A 60 14.44 1.06 17.08
CA THR A 60 13.88 1.40 15.77
C THR A 60 13.58 0.16 14.91
N ALA A 61 14.41 -0.88 15.00
CA ALA A 61 14.19 -2.14 14.28
C ALA A 61 12.94 -2.85 14.81
N ASP A 62 12.79 -2.95 16.14
CA ASP A 62 11.61 -3.55 16.78
C ASP A 62 10.32 -2.79 16.40
N ALA A 63 10.38 -1.45 16.34
CA ALA A 63 9.25 -0.62 15.91
C ALA A 63 8.90 -0.82 14.43
N LEU A 64 9.90 -1.01 13.56
CA LEU A 64 9.69 -1.28 12.14
C LEU A 64 9.09 -2.67 11.92
N ASP A 65 9.57 -3.69 12.64
CA ASP A 65 9.03 -5.05 12.56
C ASP A 65 7.55 -5.09 12.96
N GLN A 66 7.16 -4.41 14.04
CA GLN A 66 5.74 -4.30 14.43
C GLN A 66 4.88 -3.63 13.36
N ARG A 67 5.40 -2.58 12.73
CA ARG A 67 4.71 -1.88 11.63
C ARG A 67 4.62 -2.78 10.39
N LEU A 68 5.66 -3.54 10.08
CA LEU A 68 5.66 -4.49 8.97
C LEU A 68 4.59 -5.56 9.16
N THR A 69 4.55 -6.21 10.33
CA THR A 69 3.52 -7.21 10.66
C THR A 69 2.11 -6.63 10.54
N THR A 70 1.92 -5.38 10.98
CA THR A 70 0.61 -4.70 10.86
C THR A 70 0.23 -4.47 9.40
N VAL A 71 1.18 -4.00 8.57
CA VAL A 71 0.95 -3.77 7.14
C VAL A 71 0.67 -5.08 6.41
N GLU A 72 1.40 -6.15 6.70
CA GLU A 72 1.19 -7.47 6.12
C GLU A 72 -0.23 -7.99 6.42
N TYR A 73 -0.68 -7.85 7.66
CA TYR A 73 -2.05 -8.22 8.05
C TYR A 73 -3.11 -7.40 7.31
N GLN A 74 -2.90 -6.08 7.20
CA GLN A 74 -3.81 -5.20 6.46
C GLN A 74 -3.85 -5.57 4.96
N MET A 75 -2.71 -5.90 4.36
CA MET A 75 -2.64 -6.35 2.97
C MET A 75 -3.40 -7.65 2.75
N ALA A 76 -3.23 -8.65 3.63
CA ALA A 76 -4.00 -9.89 3.54
C ALA A 76 -5.51 -9.65 3.63
N THR A 77 -5.93 -8.79 4.55
CA THR A 77 -7.35 -8.43 4.72
C THR A 77 -7.90 -7.73 3.46
N LEU A 78 -7.13 -6.81 2.86
CA LEU A 78 -7.52 -6.12 1.64
C LEU A 78 -7.63 -7.07 0.45
N THR A 79 -6.72 -8.05 0.34
CA THR A 79 -6.80 -9.05 -0.73
C THR A 79 -8.04 -9.92 -0.63
N ASP A 80 -8.42 -10.32 0.59
CA ASP A 80 -9.65 -11.10 0.83
C ASP A 80 -10.90 -10.29 0.45
N GLN A 81 -10.94 -9.02 0.88
CA GLN A 81 -12.03 -8.11 0.52
C GLN A 81 -12.12 -7.89 -1.00
N GLU A 82 -11.00 -7.79 -1.71
CA GLU A 82 -11.00 -7.65 -3.17
C GLU A 82 -11.57 -8.89 -3.88
N ILE A 83 -11.32 -10.09 -3.35
CA ILE A 83 -11.91 -11.33 -3.87
C ILE A 83 -13.43 -11.34 -3.65
N GLU A 84 -13.87 -10.99 -2.44
CA GLU A 84 -15.30 -10.91 -2.12
C GLU A 84 -16.02 -9.86 -2.99
N LEU A 85 -15.44 -8.67 -3.15
CA LEU A 85 -15.99 -7.62 -4.00
C LEU A 85 -16.10 -8.06 -5.46
N ARG A 86 -15.10 -8.78 -6.00
CA ARG A 86 -15.17 -9.34 -7.35
C ARG A 86 -16.28 -10.37 -7.49
N SER A 87 -16.40 -11.27 -6.52
CA SER A 87 -17.49 -12.28 -6.50
C SER A 87 -18.86 -11.60 -6.44
N LEU A 88 -19.03 -10.61 -5.58
CA LEU A 88 -20.28 -9.89 -5.43
C LEU A 88 -20.63 -9.10 -6.69
N ARG A 89 -19.64 -8.46 -7.33
CA ARG A 89 -19.83 -7.74 -8.60
C ARG A 89 -20.25 -8.68 -9.73
N ALA A 90 -19.65 -9.88 -9.82
CA ALA A 90 -20.06 -10.89 -10.78
C ALA A 90 -21.52 -11.30 -10.54
N LYS A 91 -21.86 -11.62 -9.27
CA LYS A 91 -23.23 -11.98 -8.89
C LYS A 91 -24.25 -10.88 -9.20
N VAL A 92 -23.93 -9.62 -8.96
CA VAL A 92 -24.81 -8.48 -9.31
C VAL A 92 -24.99 -8.39 -10.82
N THR A 93 -23.93 -8.56 -11.59
CA THR A 93 -24.00 -8.54 -13.06
C THR A 93 -24.89 -9.67 -13.57
N ASP A 94 -24.71 -10.89 -13.06
CA ASP A 94 -25.53 -12.05 -13.42
C ASP A 94 -27.02 -11.84 -13.07
N LEU A 95 -27.31 -11.24 -11.90
CA LEU A 95 -28.67 -10.93 -11.49
C LEU A 95 -29.30 -9.83 -12.36
N GLU A 96 -28.53 -8.80 -12.74
CA GLU A 96 -29.00 -7.77 -13.66
C GLU A 96 -29.30 -8.34 -15.05
N ASP A 97 -28.41 -9.18 -15.57
CA ASP A 97 -28.57 -9.83 -16.87
C ASP A 97 -29.76 -10.79 -16.84
N GLN A 98 -29.91 -11.59 -15.79
CA GLN A 98 -31.07 -12.47 -15.61
C GLN A 98 -32.38 -11.67 -15.47
N SER A 99 -32.34 -10.51 -14.81
CA SER A 99 -33.51 -9.64 -14.67
C SER A 99 -33.89 -8.96 -15.98
N ARG A 100 -32.91 -8.67 -16.85
CA ARG A 100 -33.13 -8.00 -18.15
C ARG A 100 -33.25 -8.98 -19.32
N ARG A 101 -33.07 -10.28 -19.09
CA ARG A 101 -33.06 -11.32 -20.14
C ARG A 101 -34.30 -11.32 -21.04
N ASP A 102 -35.46 -11.00 -20.48
CA ASP A 102 -36.72 -10.96 -21.24
C ASP A 102 -37.11 -9.54 -21.67
N ASN A 103 -36.20 -8.57 -21.46
CA ASN A 103 -36.43 -7.19 -21.85
C ASN A 103 -35.78 -6.94 -23.21
N LEU A 104 -36.59 -6.57 -24.19
CA LEU A 104 -36.11 -6.15 -25.50
C LEU A 104 -36.28 -4.64 -25.65
N ARG A 105 -35.22 -3.96 -26.08
CA ARG A 105 -35.20 -2.50 -26.24
C ARG A 105 -35.30 -2.12 -27.71
N LEU A 106 -36.44 -1.60 -28.10
CA LEU A 106 -36.76 -1.19 -29.47
C LEU A 106 -36.44 0.29 -29.68
N TYR A 107 -35.78 0.61 -30.79
CA TYR A 107 -35.42 1.98 -31.18
C TYR A 107 -36.06 2.34 -32.53
N GLY A 108 -36.21 3.63 -32.79
CA GLY A 108 -36.68 4.13 -34.11
C GLY A 108 -38.20 4.07 -34.33
N ILE A 109 -38.99 3.60 -33.36
CA ILE A 109 -40.45 3.60 -33.46
C ILE A 109 -40.95 5.05 -33.28
N PRO A 110 -41.67 5.66 -34.25
CA PRO A 110 -42.17 7.03 -34.13
C PRO A 110 -43.10 7.19 -32.92
N GLU A 111 -43.01 8.33 -32.22
CA GLU A 111 -43.90 8.59 -31.08
C GLU A 111 -45.36 8.72 -31.54
N LEU A 112 -46.32 8.44 -30.65
CA LEU A 112 -47.78 8.51 -30.88
C LEU A 112 -48.38 7.46 -31.83
N LYS A 113 -47.58 6.63 -32.52
CA LYS A 113 -48.11 5.50 -33.31
C LYS A 113 -48.70 4.37 -32.47
N GLU A 114 -48.26 4.25 -31.22
CA GLU A 114 -48.69 3.22 -30.26
C GLU A 114 -50.11 3.43 -29.72
N ALA A 115 -50.72 4.60 -29.97
CA ALA A 115 -51.97 5.00 -29.34
C ALA A 115 -51.91 4.83 -27.81
N SER A 116 -52.96 4.30 -27.18
CA SER A 116 -53.04 4.11 -25.72
C SER A 116 -52.38 2.83 -25.22
N ASP A 117 -52.14 1.84 -26.09
CA ASP A 117 -51.63 0.52 -25.68
C ASP A 117 -50.42 0.09 -26.50
N THR A 118 -49.24 0.32 -25.93
CA THR A 118 -47.96 -0.11 -26.49
C THR A 118 -47.87 -1.63 -26.66
N LYS A 119 -48.56 -2.45 -25.85
CA LYS A 119 -48.50 -3.92 -25.98
C LYS A 119 -49.19 -4.38 -27.26
N ALA A 120 -50.43 -3.97 -27.47
CA ALA A 120 -51.20 -4.30 -28.66
C ALA A 120 -50.52 -3.82 -29.95
N PHE A 121 -49.91 -2.63 -29.90
CA PHE A 121 -49.09 -2.12 -30.99
C PHE A 121 -47.88 -3.03 -31.30
N LEU A 122 -47.16 -3.50 -30.29
CA LEU A 122 -46.02 -4.41 -30.51
C LEU A 122 -46.45 -5.81 -30.97
N GLN A 123 -47.62 -6.30 -30.51
CA GLN A 123 -48.19 -7.57 -30.94
C GLN A 123 -48.56 -7.60 -32.42
N SER A 124 -48.89 -6.45 -33.02
CA SER A 124 -49.13 -6.34 -34.47
C SER A 124 -47.85 -5.99 -35.24
N LEU A 125 -47.05 -5.05 -34.72
CA LEU A 125 -45.83 -4.60 -35.39
C LEU A 125 -44.78 -5.69 -35.57
N LEU A 126 -44.53 -6.52 -34.55
CA LEU A 126 -43.43 -7.50 -34.60
C LEU A 126 -43.69 -8.63 -35.61
N PRO A 127 -44.87 -9.29 -35.66
CA PRO A 127 -45.18 -10.23 -36.72
C PRO A 127 -45.04 -9.62 -38.12
N ASP A 128 -45.57 -8.41 -38.32
CA ASP A 128 -45.52 -7.70 -39.61
C ASP A 128 -44.07 -7.37 -40.01
N LEU A 129 -43.24 -6.97 -39.05
CA LEU A 129 -41.84 -6.59 -39.29
C LEU A 129 -40.98 -7.80 -39.64
N PHE A 130 -41.17 -8.93 -38.95
CA PHE A 130 -40.39 -10.14 -39.19
C PHE A 130 -40.96 -11.02 -40.30
N GLY A 131 -42.24 -10.82 -40.68
CA GLY A 131 -42.93 -11.68 -41.63
C GLY A 131 -43.16 -13.09 -41.09
N ILE A 132 -43.29 -13.23 -39.77
CA ILE A 132 -43.44 -14.51 -39.07
C ILE A 132 -44.71 -14.46 -38.23
N GLU A 133 -45.54 -15.49 -38.36
CA GLU A 133 -46.64 -15.72 -37.42
C GLU A 133 -46.11 -16.41 -36.16
N PHE A 134 -46.27 -15.76 -35.00
CA PHE A 134 -45.90 -16.34 -33.72
C PHE A 134 -47.07 -17.20 -33.19
N SER A 135 -46.78 -18.47 -32.91
CA SER A 135 -47.73 -19.40 -32.26
C SER A 135 -47.04 -20.07 -31.06
N PRO A 136 -47.47 -19.79 -29.81
CA PRO A 136 -48.55 -18.88 -29.42
C PRO A 136 -48.23 -17.39 -29.72
N PRO A 137 -49.25 -16.51 -29.71
CA PRO A 137 -49.06 -15.07 -29.89
C PRO A 137 -48.05 -14.49 -28.88
N LEU A 138 -47.35 -13.43 -29.28
CA LEU A 138 -46.40 -12.77 -28.39
C LEU A 138 -47.12 -12.17 -27.17
N GLU A 139 -46.73 -12.59 -25.98
CA GLU A 139 -47.26 -12.06 -24.73
C GLU A 139 -46.25 -11.16 -24.03
N PHE A 140 -46.72 -9.99 -23.60
CA PHE A 140 -45.92 -8.99 -22.92
C PHE A 140 -46.41 -8.79 -21.49
N GLN A 141 -45.52 -9.00 -20.52
CA GLN A 141 -45.79 -8.60 -19.15
C GLN A 141 -45.92 -7.08 -19.06
N ARG A 142 -45.02 -6.32 -19.72
CA ARG A 142 -44.98 -4.86 -19.73
C ARG A 142 -44.44 -4.34 -21.07
N ALA A 143 -44.95 -3.20 -21.53
CA ALA A 143 -44.36 -2.46 -22.65
C ALA A 143 -44.48 -0.95 -22.36
N TYR A 144 -43.37 -0.21 -22.40
CA TYR A 144 -43.37 1.23 -22.10
C TYR A 144 -42.16 1.95 -22.70
N ARG A 145 -42.31 3.26 -22.96
CA ARG A 145 -41.23 4.16 -23.41
C ARG A 145 -40.38 4.61 -22.22
N ILE A 146 -39.05 4.62 -22.37
CA ILE A 146 -38.11 5.10 -21.35
C ILE A 146 -37.88 6.61 -21.50
N GLY A 147 -37.92 7.35 -20.38
CA GLY A 147 -37.52 8.77 -20.31
C GLY A 147 -38.68 9.76 -20.36
N PRO A 148 -38.42 11.07 -20.18
CA PRO A 148 -39.45 12.11 -20.14
C PRO A 148 -40.19 12.22 -21.47
N PRO A 149 -41.51 12.53 -21.49
CA PRO A 149 -42.29 12.63 -22.73
C PRO A 149 -41.64 13.62 -23.71
N HIS A 150 -41.51 13.23 -24.97
CA HIS A 150 -40.98 14.12 -25.99
C HIS A 150 -42.11 14.69 -26.86
N LYS A 151 -41.82 15.77 -27.59
CA LYS A 151 -42.75 16.27 -28.60
C LYS A 151 -42.65 15.34 -29.82
N ALA A 152 -43.78 15.07 -30.46
CA ALA A 152 -43.92 14.10 -31.56
C ALA A 152 -42.91 14.29 -32.71
N THR A 153 -42.38 15.50 -32.88
CA THR A 153 -41.44 15.93 -33.92
C THR A 153 -39.97 15.88 -33.52
N SER A 154 -39.62 15.14 -32.47
CA SER A 154 -38.20 14.96 -32.18
C SER A 154 -37.51 14.02 -33.16
N ASP A 155 -36.31 14.41 -33.59
CA ASP A 155 -35.40 13.59 -34.39
C ASP A 155 -35.00 12.28 -33.68
N LYS A 156 -35.26 12.13 -32.38
CA LYS A 156 -34.88 10.94 -31.59
C LYS A 156 -36.08 10.39 -30.79
N PRO A 157 -36.86 9.45 -31.36
CA PRO A 157 -37.94 8.81 -30.60
C PRO A 157 -37.39 7.99 -29.42
N ARG A 158 -38.11 8.00 -28.30
CA ARG A 158 -37.68 7.28 -27.07
C ARG A 158 -37.65 5.77 -27.26
N PRO A 159 -36.68 5.03 -26.72
CA PRO A 159 -36.72 3.58 -26.81
C PRO A 159 -37.91 2.99 -26.04
N ILE A 160 -38.50 1.93 -26.59
CA ILE A 160 -39.49 1.11 -25.89
C ILE A 160 -38.77 -0.05 -25.22
N ILE A 161 -39.06 -0.33 -23.94
CA ILE A 161 -38.76 -1.62 -23.33
C ILE A 161 -40.01 -2.48 -23.45
N ALA A 162 -39.86 -3.63 -24.10
CA ALA A 162 -40.84 -4.70 -24.12
C ALA A 162 -40.34 -5.85 -23.22
N CYS A 163 -41.06 -6.11 -22.13
CA CYS A 163 -40.80 -7.22 -21.23
C CYS A 163 -41.70 -8.39 -21.64
N PHE A 164 -41.11 -9.45 -22.20
CA PHE A 164 -41.85 -10.65 -22.58
C PHE A 164 -42.31 -11.42 -21.35
N LEU A 165 -43.48 -12.05 -21.44
CA LEU A 165 -43.90 -13.00 -20.42
C LEU A 165 -43.07 -14.28 -20.62
N ARG A 166 -42.35 -14.70 -19.57
CA ARG A 166 -41.68 -16.01 -19.61
C ARG A 166 -42.76 -17.09 -19.65
N PRO A 167 -42.64 -18.09 -20.54
CA PRO A 167 -43.39 -19.32 -20.35
C PRO A 167 -42.90 -19.98 -19.05
N ASP A 168 -43.85 -20.35 -18.18
CA ASP A 168 -43.60 -21.07 -16.93
C ASP A 168 -42.91 -22.43 -17.16
#